data_AF-A0A494RFB9-F1
#
_entry.id   AF-A0A494RFB9-F1
#
_cell.length_a   1.000
_cell.length_b   1.000
_cell.length_c   1.000
_cell.angle_alpha   90.00
_cell.angle_beta   90.00
_cell.angle_gamma   90.00
#
_symmetry.space_group_name_H-M   'P 1'
#
loop_
_entity.id
_entity.type
_entity.pdbx_description
1 polymer ?
#
loop_
_entity_poly.entity_id
_entity_poly.type
_entity_poly.pdbx_seq_one_letter_code
_entity_poly.pdbx_strand_id
1 'polypeptide(L)'
;MNDDVSARLGLPYLAAGQLQKHVTLNEALTRLDALIQTAVVSRATPDQPADPAEGALYILPEGASGADWSGRAAGELMRHERGGWTPVPAPDGLLAAVLDSEEILVRRGGAWSPLSFGLPEEIQQITRLGVNTTADAVNVVAVRANKALWTALESESGGDGDLRFTFNKQTAGDVLSLLFQSGWGGRAELGLVGDDDLRLKVSSDGGNWREVLMADRNTGRAWFAQGATRRETTILSANGSWSPPAWARWVEAVCLGGGGGGGAGLSGASGSARHGGGGGGAGGVMTALWPADALSAGLAVTVGGGGAGGSSSGAAGSPGEASLIKTGASTLLTGEGGRGGAGGSAASGAGGAGGGGLPSSNAGGASSISAAGAAGQALSRPDGPGGGGAGGGLSAANQAQAGGSGGDGALLGVRAAGAVGGASTGAAGQAAPQPSLHWAGGGGSGGGANASGAGHAGGAGGLHGAGGGGGGAGLTSPGAGGAGAPGVVWLTAIG
;
A
#
# COMPACT_ATOMS: atom_id res chain seq x y z
N MET A 1 -80.48 30.00 27.46
CA MET A 1 -79.41 31.02 27.36
C MET A 1 -79.30 31.70 28.69
N ASN A 2 -78.08 31.83 29.23
CA ASN A 2 -77.84 32.50 30.49
C ASN A 2 -77.42 33.93 30.15
N ASP A 3 -78.35 34.89 30.23
CA ASP A 3 -78.13 36.27 29.77
C ASP A 3 -77.20 37.09 30.70
N ASP A 4 -76.74 36.46 31.78
CA ASP A 4 -75.91 37.05 32.82
C ASP A 4 -74.40 36.75 32.67
N VAL A 5 -73.96 36.02 31.65
CA VAL A 5 -72.54 35.67 31.43
C VAL A 5 -72.12 35.70 29.96
N SER A 6 -70.82 35.87 29.67
CA SER A 6 -70.26 35.77 28.32
C SER A 6 -70.32 34.35 27.76
N ALA A 7 -70.54 34.24 26.45
CA ALA A 7 -70.84 32.95 25.82
C ALA A 7 -69.70 31.91 25.89
N ARG A 8 -68.43 32.33 25.88
CA ARG A 8 -67.30 31.39 25.79
C ARG A 8 -66.64 31.07 27.12
N LEU A 9 -66.27 32.10 27.88
CA LEU A 9 -65.53 31.98 29.14
C LEU A 9 -66.41 32.14 30.38
N GLY A 10 -67.71 32.42 30.21
CA GLY A 10 -68.64 32.56 31.33
C GLY A 10 -68.35 33.78 32.21
N LEU A 11 -67.81 34.88 31.64
CA LEU A 11 -67.53 36.11 32.37
C LEU A 11 -68.84 36.77 32.81
N PRO A 12 -69.06 37.09 34.09
CA PRO A 12 -70.31 37.69 34.56
C PRO A 12 -70.57 39.07 33.93
N TYR A 13 -71.77 39.26 33.38
CA TYR A 13 -72.27 40.55 32.92
C TYR A 13 -72.84 41.39 34.09
N LEU A 14 -72.74 42.71 33.96
CA LEU A 14 -73.32 43.65 34.91
C LEU A 14 -74.83 43.78 34.66
N ALA A 15 -75.64 43.63 35.72
CA ALA A 15 -77.09 43.78 35.65
C ALA A 15 -77.54 45.20 35.25
N ALA A 16 -78.72 45.30 34.63
CA ALA A 16 -79.26 46.57 34.15
C ALA A 16 -79.49 47.58 35.29
N GLY A 17 -79.15 48.85 35.05
CA GLY A 17 -79.27 49.94 36.02
C GLY A 17 -79.49 51.31 35.35
N GLN A 18 -79.93 52.30 36.14
CA GLN A 18 -80.48 53.59 35.69
C GLN A 18 -79.55 54.45 34.80
N LEU A 19 -78.24 54.20 34.79
CA LEU A 19 -77.25 54.98 34.01
C LEU A 19 -76.67 54.23 32.80
N GLN A 20 -77.23 53.08 32.42
CA GLN A 20 -76.82 52.30 31.22
C GLN A 20 -75.33 51.90 31.13
N LYS A 21 -74.54 52.05 32.20
CA LYS A 21 -73.11 51.66 32.25
C LYS A 21 -72.86 50.18 31.93
N HIS A 22 -73.86 49.33 32.19
CA HIS A 22 -73.83 47.91 31.86
C HIS A 22 -73.67 47.65 30.37
N VAL A 23 -74.18 48.52 29.48
CA VAL A 23 -74.07 48.33 28.02
C VAL A 23 -72.60 48.36 27.60
N THR A 24 -71.89 49.44 27.92
CA THR A 24 -70.47 49.62 27.52
C THR A 24 -69.55 48.60 28.18
N LEU A 25 -69.77 48.27 29.47
CA LEU A 25 -68.94 47.29 30.16
C LEU A 25 -69.19 45.86 29.63
N ASN A 26 -70.44 45.47 29.42
CA ASN A 26 -70.76 44.14 28.92
C ASN A 26 -70.24 43.97 27.50
N GLU A 27 -70.33 44.99 26.64
CA GLU A 27 -69.71 44.98 25.31
C GLU A 27 -68.18 44.78 25.37
N ALA A 28 -67.50 45.45 26.30
CA ALA A 28 -66.07 45.25 26.53
C ALA A 28 -65.74 43.82 27.02
N LEU A 29 -66.57 43.25 27.90
CA LEU A 29 -66.42 41.88 28.38
C LEU A 29 -66.68 40.85 27.26
N THR A 30 -67.68 41.07 26.41
CA THR A 30 -67.95 40.25 25.22
C THR A 30 -66.77 40.29 24.25
N ARG A 31 -66.16 41.47 24.05
CA ARG A 31 -64.97 41.60 23.21
C ARG A 31 -63.76 40.90 23.85
N LEU A 32 -63.54 41.07 25.14
CA LEU A 32 -62.45 40.39 25.87
C LEU A 32 -62.61 38.87 25.81
N ASP A 33 -63.84 38.39 25.98
CA ASP A 33 -64.23 36.99 25.87
C ASP A 33 -63.91 36.38 24.50
N ALA A 34 -63.85 37.18 23.43
CA ALA A 34 -63.41 36.72 22.12
C ALA A 34 -61.88 36.76 21.93
N LEU A 35 -61.20 37.73 22.55
CA LEU A 35 -59.78 38.01 22.31
C LEU A 35 -58.83 37.27 23.27
N ILE A 36 -59.24 36.96 24.49
CA ILE A 36 -58.36 36.28 25.46
C ILE A 36 -58.36 34.77 25.18
N GLN A 37 -57.20 34.16 24.92
CA GLN A 37 -57.13 32.76 24.49
C GLN A 37 -58.05 32.49 23.28
N THR A 38 -58.03 33.34 22.25
CA THR A 38 -58.90 33.21 21.06
C THR A 38 -58.85 31.79 20.50
N ALA A 39 -60.00 31.12 20.51
CA ALA A 39 -60.17 29.74 20.07
C ALA A 39 -61.23 29.75 18.96
N VAL A 40 -60.76 29.57 17.74
CA VAL A 40 -61.55 29.63 16.51
C VAL A 40 -61.95 28.21 16.15
N VAL A 41 -63.23 27.98 15.87
CA VAL A 41 -63.73 26.66 15.46
C VAL A 41 -63.09 26.22 14.15
N SER A 42 -63.09 27.11 13.15
CA SER A 42 -62.47 26.85 11.85
C SER A 42 -62.04 28.15 11.17
N ARG A 43 -61.01 28.04 10.32
CA ARG A 43 -60.63 29.07 9.35
C ARG A 43 -60.94 28.71 7.89
N ALA A 44 -61.47 27.52 7.66
CA ALA A 44 -61.62 26.93 6.32
C ALA A 44 -63.08 26.64 5.95
N THR A 45 -64.02 26.82 6.88
CA THR A 45 -65.46 26.64 6.61
C THR A 45 -65.93 27.72 5.61
N PRO A 46 -66.35 27.34 4.39
CA PRO A 46 -66.67 28.32 3.34
C PRO A 46 -68.08 28.91 3.47
N ASP A 47 -69.01 28.19 4.09
CA ASP A 47 -70.41 28.60 4.23
C ASP A 47 -70.75 28.86 5.69
N GLN A 48 -71.49 29.94 5.95
CA GLN A 48 -71.99 30.28 7.28
C GLN A 48 -72.73 29.10 7.92
N PRO A 49 -72.29 28.59 9.09
CA PRO A 49 -72.98 27.51 9.77
C PRO A 49 -74.39 27.93 10.19
N ALA A 50 -75.38 27.06 9.95
CA ALA A 50 -76.78 27.34 10.26
C ALA A 50 -77.05 27.40 11.77
N ASP A 51 -76.39 26.54 12.55
CA ASP A 51 -76.57 26.43 14.01
C ASP A 51 -75.21 26.37 14.75
N PRO A 52 -74.41 27.45 14.76
CA PRO A 52 -73.14 27.49 15.50
C PRO A 52 -73.40 27.57 17.01
N ALA A 53 -72.49 27.01 17.81
CA ALA A 53 -72.53 27.21 19.26
C ALA A 53 -72.43 28.71 19.62
N GLU A 54 -73.08 29.11 20.71
CA GLU A 54 -72.95 30.46 21.25
C GLU A 54 -71.48 30.75 21.63
N GLY A 55 -70.96 31.90 21.19
CA GLY A 55 -69.56 32.28 21.37
C GLY A 55 -68.59 31.63 20.38
N ALA A 56 -69.08 30.86 19.40
CA ALA A 56 -68.24 30.29 18.37
C ALA A 56 -67.56 31.38 17.55
N LEU A 57 -66.25 31.21 17.33
CA LEU A 57 -65.42 32.11 16.56
C LEU A 57 -65.01 31.44 15.24
N TYR A 58 -65.05 32.17 14.14
CA TYR A 58 -64.59 31.72 12.83
C TYR A 58 -63.68 32.76 12.21
N ILE A 59 -62.63 32.32 11.53
CA ILE A 59 -61.85 33.18 10.64
C ILE A 59 -62.40 32.94 9.24
N LEU A 60 -62.87 33.98 8.56
CA LEU A 60 -63.48 33.81 7.25
C LEU A 60 -62.44 33.39 6.20
N PRO A 61 -62.66 32.30 5.45
CA PRO A 61 -61.85 31.99 4.28
C PRO A 61 -62.17 32.96 3.13
N GLU A 62 -61.38 32.88 2.07
CA GLU A 62 -61.68 33.58 0.82
C GLU A 62 -62.99 33.05 0.22
N GLY A 63 -63.89 33.95 -0.21
CA GLY A 63 -65.18 33.58 -0.79
C GLY A 63 -66.23 33.09 0.20
N ALA A 64 -66.08 33.39 1.50
CA ALA A 64 -67.06 33.02 2.52
C ALA A 64 -68.50 33.46 2.15
N SER A 65 -69.46 32.55 2.25
CA SER A 65 -70.85 32.72 1.83
C SER A 65 -71.83 32.62 3.00
N GLY A 66 -73.02 33.22 2.89
CA GLY A 66 -74.05 33.21 3.94
C GLY A 66 -74.67 34.59 4.20
N ALA A 67 -75.78 34.64 4.94
CA ALA A 67 -76.55 35.88 5.16
C ALA A 67 -75.73 36.99 5.83
N ASP A 68 -74.90 36.64 6.80
CA ASP A 68 -74.09 37.58 7.61
C ASP A 68 -72.61 37.57 7.23
N TRP A 69 -72.15 36.51 6.57
CA TRP A 69 -70.77 36.35 6.11
C TRP A 69 -70.52 37.01 4.75
N SER A 70 -71.53 37.06 3.88
CA SER A 70 -71.39 37.67 2.56
C SER A 70 -71.05 39.16 2.66
N GLY A 71 -70.02 39.61 1.94
CA GLY A 71 -69.55 41.00 1.94
C GLY A 71 -68.52 41.35 3.01
N ARG A 72 -68.14 40.39 3.86
CA ARG A 72 -67.00 40.50 4.79
C ARG A 72 -65.68 40.15 4.09
N ALA A 73 -64.58 40.74 4.52
CA ALA A 73 -63.26 40.44 3.97
C ALA A 73 -62.72 39.10 4.48
N ALA A 74 -61.94 38.41 3.64
CA ALA A 74 -61.22 37.21 4.05
C ALA A 74 -60.28 37.52 5.23
N GLY A 75 -60.23 36.61 6.21
CA GLY A 75 -59.44 36.77 7.42
C GLY A 75 -60.09 37.58 8.54
N GLU A 76 -61.31 38.11 8.36
CA GLU A 76 -62.09 38.69 9.45
C GLU A 76 -62.45 37.62 10.50
N LEU A 77 -62.37 38.00 11.77
CA LEU A 77 -62.78 37.16 12.89
C LEU A 77 -64.25 37.42 13.20
N MET A 78 -65.09 36.41 13.02
CA MET A 78 -66.54 36.48 13.22
C MET A 78 -66.94 35.72 14.48
N ARG A 79 -67.80 36.32 15.30
CA ARG A 79 -68.37 35.71 16.51
C ARG A 79 -69.87 35.49 16.31
N HIS A 80 -70.36 34.29 16.61
CA HIS A 80 -71.78 34.00 16.70
C HIS A 80 -72.25 34.17 18.15
N GLU A 81 -73.20 35.06 18.42
CA GLU A 81 -73.78 35.24 19.74
C GLU A 81 -75.19 35.85 19.65
N ARG A 82 -76.09 35.42 20.55
CA ARG A 82 -77.50 35.86 20.61
C ARG A 82 -78.23 35.73 19.27
N GLY A 83 -77.94 34.65 18.53
CA GLY A 83 -78.54 34.37 17.22
C GLY A 83 -78.09 35.30 16.09
N GLY A 84 -77.02 36.06 16.27
CA GLY A 84 -76.45 36.94 15.24
C GLY A 84 -74.93 36.81 15.12
N TRP A 85 -74.40 37.31 14.00
CA TRP A 85 -72.97 37.32 13.72
C TRP A 85 -72.39 38.73 13.84
N THR A 86 -71.32 38.86 14.62
CA THR A 86 -70.66 40.15 14.85
C THR A 86 -69.17 40.04 14.51
N PRO A 87 -68.60 41.00 13.76
CA PRO A 87 -67.15 41.03 13.56
C PRO A 87 -66.44 41.41 14.86
N VAL A 88 -65.36 40.71 15.17
CA VAL A 88 -64.47 41.02 16.30
C VAL A 88 -63.16 41.58 15.74
N PRO A 89 -62.85 42.87 15.96
CA PRO A 89 -61.59 43.45 15.49
C PRO A 89 -60.38 42.73 16.08
N ALA A 90 -59.64 42.01 15.23
CA ALA A 90 -58.44 41.28 15.57
C ALA A 90 -57.20 42.18 15.35
N PRO A 91 -56.52 42.65 16.41
CA PRO A 91 -55.29 43.43 16.27
C PRO A 91 -54.13 42.58 15.74
N ASP A 92 -53.17 43.21 15.07
CA ASP A 92 -51.90 42.57 14.73
C ASP A 92 -51.19 42.11 16.02
N GLY A 93 -50.59 40.91 15.97
CA GLY A 93 -50.00 40.21 17.11
C GLY A 93 -50.96 39.28 17.86
N LEU A 94 -52.27 39.30 17.56
CA LEU A 94 -53.23 38.37 18.18
C LEU A 94 -52.88 36.92 17.81
N LEU A 95 -52.87 36.05 18.82
CA LEU A 95 -52.77 34.60 18.64
C LEU A 95 -54.17 33.98 18.66
N ALA A 96 -54.44 33.09 17.70
CA ALA A 96 -55.68 32.31 17.65
C ALA A 96 -55.34 30.82 17.51
N ALA A 97 -55.87 30.00 18.41
CA ALA A 97 -55.86 28.55 18.25
C ALA A 97 -57.05 28.16 17.35
N VAL A 98 -56.79 27.47 16.25
CA VAL A 98 -57.84 26.93 15.38
C VAL A 98 -58.08 25.48 15.79
N LEU A 99 -59.30 25.19 16.25
CA LEU A 99 -59.65 23.96 16.94
C LEU A 99 -59.76 22.75 16.00
N ASP A 100 -60.17 22.95 14.75
CA ASP A 100 -60.34 21.87 13.77
C ASP A 100 -59.02 21.41 13.11
N SER A 101 -58.04 22.31 12.96
CA SER A 101 -56.72 22.02 12.37
C SER A 101 -55.59 21.87 13.40
N GLU A 102 -55.88 22.04 14.70
CA GLU A 102 -54.90 22.00 15.80
C GLU A 102 -53.71 22.96 15.60
N GLU A 103 -53.91 24.10 14.92
CA GLU A 103 -52.86 25.07 14.63
C GLU A 103 -53.01 26.36 15.46
N ILE A 104 -51.89 27.03 15.73
CA ILE A 104 -51.89 28.39 16.30
C ILE A 104 -51.51 29.36 15.20
N LEU A 105 -52.34 30.37 14.97
CA LEU A 105 -52.10 31.45 14.02
C LEU A 105 -51.72 32.73 14.76
N VAL A 106 -50.95 33.58 14.10
CA VAL A 106 -50.67 34.96 14.51
C VAL A 106 -51.17 35.92 13.44
N ARG A 107 -51.89 36.96 13.85
CA ARG A 107 -52.33 38.06 12.98
C ARG A 107 -51.15 38.97 12.66
N ARG A 108 -50.80 39.18 11.40
CA ARG A 108 -49.71 40.07 10.95
C ARG A 108 -50.11 40.80 9.68
N GLY A 109 -50.02 42.13 9.65
CA GLY A 109 -50.28 42.93 8.46
C GLY A 109 -51.68 42.70 7.87
N GLY A 110 -52.68 42.39 8.71
CA GLY A 110 -54.03 42.08 8.24
C GLY A 110 -54.19 40.68 7.61
N ALA A 111 -53.25 39.75 7.81
CA ALA A 111 -53.37 38.34 7.43
C ALA A 111 -53.14 37.41 8.64
N TRP A 112 -53.69 36.19 8.60
CA TRP A 112 -53.40 35.14 9.58
C TRP A 112 -52.36 34.18 9.02
N SER A 113 -51.26 33.97 9.75
CA SER A 113 -50.18 33.04 9.39
C SER A 113 -49.87 32.09 10.55
N PRO A 114 -49.41 30.84 10.30
CA PRO A 114 -48.99 29.93 11.38
C PRO A 114 -47.96 30.57 12.32
N LEU A 115 -48.09 30.28 13.61
CA LEU A 115 -47.13 30.65 14.64
C LEU A 115 -45.89 29.77 14.50
N SER A 116 -44.99 30.12 13.59
CA SER A 116 -43.66 29.53 13.55
C SER A 116 -42.78 30.14 14.64
N PHE A 117 -42.34 29.30 15.57
CA PHE A 117 -41.26 29.66 16.49
C PHE A 117 -39.95 29.68 15.71
N GLY A 118 -39.60 30.83 15.13
CA GLY A 118 -38.20 31.25 14.97
C GLY A 118 -37.24 30.32 14.21
N LEU A 119 -37.70 29.51 13.26
CA LEU A 119 -36.85 29.13 12.15
C LEU A 119 -37.34 29.93 10.94
N PRO A 120 -36.63 30.99 10.52
CA PRO A 120 -36.90 31.60 9.24
C PRO A 120 -36.72 30.53 8.15
N GLU A 121 -37.22 30.77 6.94
CA GLU A 121 -36.85 29.95 5.77
C GLU A 121 -35.32 29.81 5.63
N GLU A 122 -34.57 30.79 6.16
CA GLU A 122 -33.12 30.79 6.26
C GLU A 122 -32.63 31.06 7.68
N ILE A 123 -31.72 30.23 8.18
CA ILE A 123 -30.96 30.54 9.40
C ILE A 123 -29.56 30.99 8.97
N GLN A 124 -29.31 32.29 9.02
CA GLN A 124 -28.04 32.90 8.61
C GLN A 124 -27.24 33.41 9.81
N GLN A 125 -25.92 33.59 9.62
CA GLN A 125 -25.00 34.15 10.63
C GLN A 125 -24.99 33.38 11.97
N ILE A 126 -25.23 32.06 11.94
CA ILE A 126 -25.08 31.20 13.10
C ILE A 126 -23.60 31.13 13.47
N THR A 127 -23.24 31.66 14.64
CA THR A 127 -21.83 31.66 15.08
C THR A 127 -21.41 30.36 15.74
N ARG A 128 -22.36 29.56 16.25
CA ARG A 128 -22.12 28.24 16.87
C ARG A 128 -23.29 27.29 16.66
N LEU A 129 -23.01 26.05 16.28
CA LEU A 129 -23.99 24.98 16.11
C LEU A 129 -23.50 23.69 16.79
N GLY A 130 -24.16 23.32 17.89
CA GLY A 130 -23.91 22.07 18.61
C GLY A 130 -25.03 21.07 18.41
N VAL A 131 -24.72 19.86 17.95
CA VAL A 131 -25.68 18.74 17.82
C VAL A 131 -25.29 17.65 18.80
N ASN A 132 -26.12 17.41 19.82
CA ASN A 132 -25.86 16.48 20.94
C ASN A 132 -24.54 16.75 21.71
N THR A 133 -23.96 17.93 21.55
CA THR A 133 -22.77 18.42 22.25
C THR A 133 -22.75 19.95 22.20
N THR A 134 -21.92 20.58 23.02
CA THR A 134 -21.73 22.04 23.01
C THR A 134 -20.64 22.42 22.02
N ALA A 135 -20.93 23.36 21.13
CA ALA A 135 -19.95 23.99 20.25
C ALA A 135 -19.18 25.10 21.00
N ASP A 136 -17.89 25.23 20.72
CA ASP A 136 -17.01 26.19 21.39
C ASP A 136 -16.43 27.22 20.38
N ALA A 137 -15.44 28.01 20.82
CA ALA A 137 -14.90 29.11 20.00
C ALA A 137 -13.98 28.62 18.88
N VAL A 138 -13.47 27.40 19.02
CA VAL A 138 -12.59 26.72 18.09
C VAL A 138 -13.42 25.78 17.21
N ASN A 139 -14.26 24.95 17.84
CA ASN A 139 -15.19 24.04 17.18
C ASN A 139 -16.57 24.68 17.07
N VAL A 140 -16.69 25.66 16.17
CA VAL A 140 -17.94 26.42 15.95
C VAL A 140 -19.09 25.53 15.46
N VAL A 141 -18.79 24.42 14.80
CA VAL A 141 -19.74 23.35 14.53
C VAL A 141 -19.25 22.09 15.22
N ALA A 142 -20.02 21.56 16.18
CA ALA A 142 -19.66 20.37 16.94
C ALA A 142 -20.82 19.36 16.92
N VAL A 143 -20.55 18.14 16.47
CA VAL A 143 -21.56 17.08 16.32
C VAL A 143 -21.12 15.85 17.08
N ARG A 144 -21.95 15.37 18.01
CA ARG A 144 -21.78 14.09 18.70
C ARG A 144 -22.84 13.10 18.22
N ALA A 145 -22.46 12.25 17.26
CA ALA A 145 -23.38 11.31 16.63
C ALA A 145 -22.68 10.00 16.27
N ASN A 146 -23.48 8.93 16.09
CA ASN A 146 -22.98 7.64 15.60
C ASN A 146 -22.76 7.62 14.08
N LYS A 147 -23.56 8.41 13.33
CA LYS A 147 -23.53 8.55 11.87
C LYS A 147 -23.97 9.96 11.48
N ALA A 148 -23.47 10.45 10.36
CA ALA A 148 -23.95 11.67 9.70
C ALA A 148 -24.10 11.36 8.20
N LEU A 149 -25.27 11.66 7.64
CA LEU A 149 -25.53 11.56 6.21
C LEU A 149 -25.50 12.97 5.62
N TRP A 150 -24.66 13.14 4.61
CA TRP A 150 -24.68 14.30 3.74
C TRP A 150 -25.08 13.78 2.37
N THR A 151 -26.19 14.29 1.84
CA THR A 151 -26.72 13.89 0.53
C THR A 151 -26.95 15.12 -0.32
N ALA A 152 -26.80 14.97 -1.63
CA ALA A 152 -27.08 16.05 -2.56
C ALA A 152 -28.59 16.38 -2.55
N LEU A 153 -28.92 17.62 -2.88
CA LEU A 153 -30.30 17.98 -3.20
C LEU A 153 -30.60 17.47 -4.60
N GLU A 154 -31.57 16.57 -4.70
CA GLU A 154 -31.93 15.94 -5.97
C GLU A 154 -32.62 16.94 -6.90
N SER A 155 -32.52 16.72 -8.20
CA SER A 155 -33.16 17.55 -9.22
C SER A 155 -34.68 17.61 -9.09
N GLU A 156 -35.31 16.53 -8.62
CA GLU A 156 -36.77 16.49 -8.33
C GLU A 156 -37.15 17.36 -7.11
N SER A 157 -36.18 17.62 -6.23
CA SER A 157 -36.29 18.50 -5.06
C SER A 157 -35.69 19.90 -5.32
N GLY A 158 -35.43 20.25 -6.59
CA GLY A 158 -34.92 21.56 -6.99
C GLY A 158 -33.41 21.76 -6.88
N GLY A 159 -32.62 20.70 -6.71
CA GLY A 159 -31.15 20.75 -6.70
C GLY A 159 -30.50 20.35 -8.02
N ASP A 160 -29.17 20.24 -8.03
CA ASP A 160 -28.36 19.81 -9.17
C ASP A 160 -27.85 18.35 -9.05
N GLY A 161 -28.17 17.67 -7.94
CA GLY A 161 -27.74 16.29 -7.67
C GLY A 161 -26.27 16.14 -7.24
N ASP A 162 -25.52 17.23 -7.14
CA ASP A 162 -24.12 17.21 -6.73
C ASP A 162 -23.95 17.57 -5.26
N LEU A 163 -23.06 16.86 -4.56
CA LEU A 163 -22.62 17.22 -3.20
C LEU A 163 -21.13 17.57 -3.23
N ARG A 164 -20.78 18.79 -2.82
CA ARG A 164 -19.39 19.25 -2.75
C ARG A 164 -19.10 19.86 -1.38
N PHE A 165 -17.99 19.45 -0.79
CA PHE A 165 -17.39 20.16 0.33
C PHE A 165 -16.32 21.09 -0.21
N THR A 166 -16.52 22.40 -0.05
CA THR A 166 -15.53 23.42 -0.43
C THR A 166 -14.85 23.92 0.84
N PHE A 167 -13.54 23.75 0.89
CA PHE A 167 -12.70 24.23 1.99
C PHE A 167 -11.73 25.28 1.45
N ASN A 168 -11.44 26.32 2.23
CA ASN A 168 -10.51 27.38 1.84
C ASN A 168 -9.58 27.75 2.99
N LYS A 169 -8.29 27.95 2.69
CA LYS A 169 -7.31 28.53 3.62
C LYS A 169 -6.87 29.91 3.14
N GLN A 170 -6.38 30.73 4.05
CA GLN A 170 -6.06 32.13 3.75
C GLN A 170 -4.81 32.26 2.86
N THR A 171 -3.78 31.46 3.14
CA THR A 171 -2.51 31.47 2.42
C THR A 171 -1.93 30.07 2.26
N ALA A 172 -0.92 29.93 1.40
CA ALA A 172 -0.27 28.65 1.17
C ALA A 172 0.36 28.04 2.44
N GLY A 173 0.91 28.88 3.33
CA GLY A 173 1.54 28.41 4.56
C GLY A 173 0.59 27.89 5.63
N ASP A 174 -0.72 28.11 5.47
CA ASP A 174 -1.73 27.65 6.42
C ASP A 174 -2.10 26.17 6.23
N VAL A 175 -2.88 25.65 7.17
CA VAL A 175 -3.36 24.26 7.18
C VAL A 175 -4.82 24.21 6.77
N LEU A 176 -5.13 23.38 5.79
CA LEU A 176 -6.48 22.95 5.43
C LEU A 176 -6.47 21.43 5.37
N SER A 177 -7.15 20.76 6.29
CA SER A 177 -7.06 19.30 6.39
C SER A 177 -8.28 18.64 6.99
N LEU A 178 -8.39 17.34 6.70
CA LEU A 178 -9.23 16.38 7.42
C LEU A 178 -8.33 15.64 8.41
N LEU A 179 -8.58 15.83 9.70
CA LEU A 179 -7.85 15.17 10.78
C LEU A 179 -8.64 13.98 11.33
N PHE A 180 -8.06 12.78 11.21
CA PHE A 180 -8.62 11.54 11.74
C PHE A 180 -8.00 11.24 13.10
N GLN A 181 -8.84 11.03 14.12
CA GLN A 181 -8.39 10.90 15.51
C GLN A 181 -8.90 9.64 16.21
N SER A 182 -8.18 9.20 17.24
CA SER A 182 -8.63 8.21 18.21
C SER A 182 -8.22 8.66 19.62
N GLY A 183 -9.17 8.67 20.56
CA GLY A 183 -8.92 9.13 21.93
C GLY A 183 -8.34 10.55 22.00
N TRP A 184 -8.82 11.46 21.13
CA TRP A 184 -8.35 12.85 20.99
C TRP A 184 -6.92 13.01 20.44
N GLY A 185 -6.24 11.93 20.03
CA GLY A 185 -4.94 11.99 19.37
C GLY A 185 -5.07 11.85 17.86
N GLY A 186 -4.35 12.70 17.10
CA GLY A 186 -4.23 12.59 15.64
C GLY A 186 -3.63 11.25 15.20
N ARG A 187 -4.17 10.65 14.14
CA ARG A 187 -3.69 9.38 13.56
C ARG A 187 -3.40 9.49 12.07
N ALA A 188 -4.21 10.23 11.35
CA ALA A 188 -3.98 10.55 9.96
C ALA A 188 -4.46 11.98 9.67
N GLU A 189 -3.81 12.65 8.73
CA GLU A 189 -4.18 13.98 8.27
C GLU A 189 -4.06 14.04 6.74
N LEU A 190 -5.15 14.43 6.08
CA LEU A 190 -5.23 14.58 4.62
C LEU A 190 -5.56 16.03 4.28
N GLY A 191 -4.72 16.71 3.49
CA GLY A 191 -5.02 18.08 3.07
C GLY A 191 -3.84 18.88 2.53
N LEU A 192 -4.01 20.20 2.48
CA LEU A 192 -3.02 21.20 2.08
C LEU A 192 -2.33 21.75 3.34
N VAL A 193 -1.26 21.08 3.78
CA VAL A 193 -0.68 21.24 5.12
C VAL A 193 0.69 21.92 5.04
N GLY A 194 0.73 23.25 5.21
CA GLY A 194 1.96 24.05 5.18
C GLY A 194 2.41 24.50 3.79
N ASP A 195 1.70 24.06 2.75
CA ASP A 195 1.80 24.49 1.35
C ASP A 195 0.52 24.06 0.59
N ASP A 196 0.49 24.30 -0.72
CA ASP A 196 -0.66 23.95 -1.57
C ASP A 196 -0.54 22.57 -2.25
N ASP A 197 0.38 21.71 -1.81
CA ASP A 197 0.43 20.33 -2.27
C ASP A 197 -0.53 19.46 -1.44
N LEU A 198 -1.22 18.52 -2.09
CA LEU A 198 -2.09 17.58 -1.39
C LEU A 198 -1.22 16.52 -0.70
N ARG A 199 -1.32 16.42 0.62
CA ARG A 199 -0.51 15.52 1.45
C ARG A 199 -1.36 14.58 2.30
N LEU A 200 -0.86 13.35 2.49
CA LEU A 200 -1.31 12.44 3.55
C LEU A 200 -0.17 12.22 4.54
N LYS A 201 -0.45 12.48 5.82
CA LYS A 201 0.46 12.21 6.94
C LYS A 201 -0.18 11.26 7.93
N VAL A 202 0.62 10.46 8.62
CA VAL A 202 0.17 9.54 9.69
C VAL A 202 1.01 9.69 10.95
N SER A 203 0.40 9.38 12.09
CA SER A 203 1.05 9.45 13.40
C SER A 203 0.59 8.31 14.30
N SER A 204 1.53 7.67 15.00
CA SER A 204 1.23 6.64 16.00
C SER A 204 0.87 7.23 17.36
N ASP A 205 1.32 8.45 17.66
CA ASP A 205 1.23 9.09 18.98
C ASP A 205 0.45 10.42 18.96
N GLY A 206 0.16 10.96 17.77
CA GLY A 206 -0.50 12.26 17.57
C GLY A 206 0.44 13.46 17.61
N GLY A 207 1.75 13.25 17.85
CA GLY A 207 2.76 14.30 17.88
C GLY A 207 3.79 14.16 16.77
N ASN A 208 4.33 12.95 16.59
CA ASN A 208 5.30 12.64 15.53
C ASN A 208 4.57 12.26 14.24
N TRP A 209 4.68 13.11 13.23
CA TRP A 209 4.03 12.91 11.94
C TRP A 209 5.00 12.40 10.88
N ARG A 210 4.54 11.44 10.09
CA ARG A 210 5.26 10.85 8.96
C ARG A 210 4.47 11.12 7.70
N GLU A 211 5.11 11.72 6.71
CA GLU A 211 4.50 11.86 5.39
C GLU A 211 4.38 10.48 4.72
N VAL A 212 3.25 10.22 4.09
CA VAL A 212 2.97 8.98 3.35
C VAL A 212 3.05 9.28 1.86
N LEU A 213 2.22 10.22 1.40
CA LEU A 213 2.17 10.63 0.01
C LEU A 213 1.99 12.15 -0.12
N MET A 214 2.49 12.68 -1.23
CA MET A 214 2.28 14.05 -1.66
C MET A 214 1.94 14.05 -3.16
N ALA A 215 0.98 14.86 -3.60
CA ALA A 215 0.79 15.17 -5.02
C ALA A 215 1.35 16.56 -5.31
N ASP A 216 2.37 16.64 -6.15
CA ASP A 216 2.95 17.91 -6.60
C ASP A 216 1.93 18.67 -7.46
N ARG A 217 1.57 19.89 -7.03
CA ARG A 217 0.51 20.67 -7.68
C ARG A 217 0.84 21.12 -9.11
N ASN A 218 2.13 21.23 -9.48
CA ASN A 218 2.55 21.74 -10.78
C ASN A 218 2.60 20.65 -11.86
N THR A 219 2.91 19.42 -11.44
CA THR A 219 3.19 18.29 -12.34
C THR A 219 2.16 17.17 -12.23
N GLY A 220 1.35 17.15 -11.17
CA GLY A 220 0.41 16.06 -10.87
C GLY A 220 1.10 14.75 -10.45
N ARG A 221 2.41 14.77 -10.15
CA ARG A 221 3.16 13.58 -9.77
C ARG A 221 2.91 13.22 -8.31
N ALA A 222 2.61 11.95 -8.06
CA ALA A 222 2.58 11.40 -6.72
C ALA A 222 4.01 11.05 -6.24
N TRP A 223 4.34 11.48 -5.03
CA TRP A 223 5.55 11.14 -4.30
C TRP A 223 5.17 10.31 -3.08
N PHE A 224 5.87 9.19 -2.86
CA PHE A 224 5.73 8.38 -1.65
C PHE A 224 6.98 8.54 -0.80
N ALA A 225 6.84 9.09 0.40
CA ALA A 225 7.99 9.53 1.21
C ALA A 225 8.93 8.39 1.65
N GLN A 226 8.46 7.13 1.59
CA GLN A 226 9.25 5.93 1.88
C GLN A 226 9.36 4.96 0.68
N GLY A 227 9.00 5.42 -0.53
CA GLY A 227 8.93 4.60 -1.74
C GLY A 227 7.61 3.81 -1.87
N ALA A 228 7.34 3.32 -3.08
CA ALA A 228 6.15 2.53 -3.42
C ALA A 228 6.48 1.08 -3.83
N THR A 229 7.76 0.72 -3.91
CA THR A 229 8.20 -0.56 -4.46
C THR A 229 8.21 -1.64 -3.40
N ARG A 230 7.41 -2.69 -3.61
CA ARG A 230 7.57 -3.95 -2.88
C ARG A 230 8.56 -4.83 -3.64
N ARG A 231 9.56 -5.37 -2.94
CA ARG A 231 10.54 -6.31 -3.48
C ARG A 231 10.59 -7.57 -2.61
N GLU A 232 10.46 -8.74 -3.22
CA GLU A 232 10.54 -10.03 -2.53
C GLU A 232 11.36 -11.02 -3.36
N THR A 233 12.46 -11.55 -2.80
CA THR A 233 13.35 -12.49 -3.49
C THR A 233 13.14 -13.91 -2.98
N THR A 234 12.89 -14.83 -3.90
CA THR A 234 12.91 -16.28 -3.66
C THR A 234 14.22 -16.86 -4.20
N ILE A 235 14.93 -17.61 -3.36
CA ILE A 235 16.17 -18.30 -3.72
C ILE A 235 15.87 -19.79 -3.91
N LEU A 236 16.19 -20.31 -5.11
CA LEU A 236 16.07 -21.73 -5.43
C LEU A 236 17.46 -22.34 -5.58
N SER A 237 17.84 -23.16 -4.60
CA SER A 237 19.09 -23.94 -4.58
C SER A 237 18.89 -25.40 -5.00
N ALA A 238 17.67 -25.77 -5.39
CA ALA A 238 17.31 -27.05 -5.97
C ALA A 238 16.21 -26.84 -7.02
N ASN A 239 15.94 -27.88 -7.83
CA ASN A 239 14.86 -27.85 -8.82
C ASN A 239 13.53 -27.52 -8.14
N GLY A 240 12.70 -26.72 -8.81
CA GLY A 240 11.44 -26.28 -8.24
C GLY A 240 10.56 -25.56 -9.24
N SER A 241 9.44 -25.06 -8.73
CA SER A 241 8.55 -24.19 -9.48
C SER A 241 8.33 -22.91 -8.68
N TRP A 242 8.03 -21.83 -9.38
CA TRP A 242 7.77 -20.52 -8.79
C TRP A 242 6.74 -19.77 -9.62
N SER A 243 5.81 -19.09 -8.98
CA SER A 243 4.84 -18.21 -9.63
C SER A 243 4.99 -16.78 -9.12
N PRO A 244 4.90 -15.76 -10.00
CA PRO A 244 4.86 -14.38 -9.55
C PRO A 244 3.68 -14.16 -8.60
N PRO A 245 3.87 -13.48 -7.46
CA PRO A 245 2.76 -13.12 -6.59
C PRO A 245 1.85 -12.10 -7.28
N ALA A 246 0.56 -12.08 -6.93
CA ALA A 246 -0.45 -11.28 -7.62
C ALA A 246 -0.18 -9.76 -7.66
N TRP A 247 0.63 -9.24 -6.74
CA TRP A 247 1.01 -7.82 -6.69
C TRP A 247 2.21 -7.49 -7.60
N ALA A 248 2.95 -8.49 -8.08
CA ALA A 248 4.14 -8.27 -8.89
C ALA A 248 3.79 -7.64 -10.25
N ARG A 249 4.61 -6.69 -10.67
CA ARG A 249 4.58 -6.09 -12.01
C ARG A 249 5.78 -6.52 -12.84
N TRP A 250 6.91 -6.74 -12.19
CA TRP A 250 8.14 -7.20 -12.81
C TRP A 250 8.75 -8.36 -12.03
N VAL A 251 9.48 -9.21 -12.73
CA VAL A 251 10.30 -10.28 -12.16
C VAL A 251 11.73 -10.11 -12.66
N GLU A 252 12.63 -9.79 -11.73
CA GLU A 252 14.07 -9.85 -11.97
C GLU A 252 14.56 -11.26 -11.65
N ALA A 253 15.31 -11.86 -12.57
CA ALA A 253 15.87 -13.19 -12.43
C ALA A 253 17.39 -13.16 -12.51
N VAL A 254 18.05 -13.92 -11.63
CA VAL A 254 19.45 -14.30 -11.77
C VAL A 254 19.53 -15.81 -11.89
N CYS A 255 20.17 -16.30 -12.94
CA CYS A 255 20.36 -17.72 -13.20
C CYS A 255 21.86 -18.03 -13.28
N LEU A 256 22.35 -18.80 -12.32
CA LEU A 256 23.74 -19.22 -12.23
C LEU A 256 23.87 -20.73 -12.47
N GLY A 257 24.73 -21.13 -13.41
CA GLY A 257 25.08 -22.54 -13.65
C GLY A 257 26.03 -23.13 -12.60
N GLY A 258 26.19 -24.45 -12.60
CA GLY A 258 27.16 -25.14 -11.75
C GLY A 258 28.61 -24.83 -12.16
N GLY A 259 29.52 -24.80 -11.20
CA GLY A 259 30.96 -24.73 -11.47
C GLY A 259 31.52 -26.06 -11.98
N GLY A 260 32.54 -26.02 -12.82
CA GLY A 260 33.27 -27.21 -13.28
C GLY A 260 34.15 -27.81 -12.18
N GLY A 261 34.35 -29.12 -12.24
CA GLY A 261 35.31 -29.81 -11.39
C GLY A 261 36.75 -29.58 -11.85
N GLY A 262 37.70 -29.65 -10.92
CA GLY A 262 39.14 -29.62 -11.24
C GLY A 262 39.59 -30.93 -11.89
N GLY A 263 40.61 -30.86 -12.73
CA GLY A 263 41.29 -32.06 -13.24
C GLY A 263 42.13 -32.74 -12.16
N ALA A 264 42.36 -34.03 -12.28
CA ALA A 264 43.34 -34.75 -11.48
C ALA A 264 44.77 -34.44 -11.97
N GLY A 265 45.75 -34.55 -11.08
CA GLY A 265 47.16 -34.48 -11.49
C GLY A 265 47.61 -35.67 -12.33
N LEU A 266 48.81 -35.59 -12.90
CA LEU A 266 49.48 -36.75 -13.48
C LEU A 266 50.32 -37.46 -12.41
N SER A 267 50.23 -38.79 -12.36
CA SER A 267 51.17 -39.64 -11.64
C SER A 267 52.06 -40.42 -12.60
N GLY A 268 53.30 -40.63 -12.21
CA GLY A 268 54.29 -41.33 -13.03
C GLY A 268 55.66 -41.37 -12.38
N ALA A 269 56.62 -42.02 -13.04
CA ALA A 269 57.97 -42.21 -12.51
C ALA A 269 58.72 -40.88 -12.28
N SER A 270 59.70 -40.91 -11.36
CA SER A 270 60.65 -39.81 -11.19
C SER A 270 61.41 -39.55 -12.50
N GLY A 271 61.83 -38.32 -12.73
CA GLY A 271 62.49 -37.92 -13.98
C GLY A 271 61.52 -37.50 -15.10
N SER A 272 60.20 -37.72 -14.93
CA SER A 272 59.19 -37.31 -15.91
C SER A 272 58.51 -35.98 -15.52
N ALA A 273 58.33 -35.12 -16.52
CA ALA A 273 57.50 -33.93 -16.38
C ALA A 273 56.04 -34.35 -16.20
N ARG A 274 55.41 -33.87 -15.12
CA ARG A 274 54.03 -34.22 -14.75
C ARG A 274 53.30 -32.96 -14.33
N HIS A 275 52.36 -32.51 -15.15
CA HIS A 275 51.51 -31.39 -14.74
C HIS A 275 50.49 -31.86 -13.69
N GLY A 276 50.11 -30.94 -12.81
CA GLY A 276 48.88 -31.09 -12.04
C GLY A 276 47.65 -30.91 -12.94
N GLY A 277 46.47 -31.12 -12.39
CA GLY A 277 45.22 -30.84 -13.09
C GLY A 277 44.94 -29.35 -13.17
N GLY A 278 44.25 -28.93 -14.23
CA GLY A 278 43.71 -27.56 -14.31
C GLY A 278 42.57 -27.36 -13.30
N GLY A 279 42.37 -26.12 -12.85
CA GLY A 279 41.19 -25.75 -12.08
C GLY A 279 39.93 -25.75 -12.95
N GLY A 280 38.77 -26.03 -12.36
CA GLY A 280 37.48 -25.94 -13.03
C GLY A 280 37.05 -24.49 -13.26
N GLY A 281 36.33 -24.24 -14.36
CA GLY A 281 35.74 -22.94 -14.65
C GLY A 281 34.53 -22.67 -13.75
N ALA A 282 34.26 -21.39 -13.46
CA ALA A 282 33.10 -20.96 -12.72
C ALA A 282 31.82 -21.04 -13.58
N GLY A 283 30.67 -21.21 -12.95
CA GLY A 283 29.35 -21.23 -13.59
C GLY A 283 28.99 -19.89 -14.23
N GLY A 284 28.30 -19.96 -15.36
CA GLY A 284 27.80 -18.84 -16.15
C GLY A 284 26.67 -18.10 -15.45
N VAL A 285 26.69 -16.78 -15.56
CA VAL A 285 25.73 -15.87 -14.90
C VAL A 285 24.91 -15.17 -15.96
N MET A 286 23.59 -15.29 -15.87
CA MET A 286 22.66 -14.53 -16.70
C MET A 286 21.61 -13.86 -15.84
N THR A 287 21.25 -12.63 -16.21
CA THR A 287 20.20 -11.86 -15.56
C THR A 287 19.14 -11.45 -16.58
N ALA A 288 17.88 -11.40 -16.15
CA ALA A 288 16.78 -10.92 -16.99
C ALA A 288 15.74 -10.17 -16.16
N LEU A 289 14.96 -9.33 -16.84
CA LEU A 289 13.82 -8.63 -16.28
C LEU A 289 12.61 -8.87 -17.19
N TRP A 290 11.54 -9.41 -16.64
CA TRP A 290 10.32 -9.73 -17.38
C TRP A 290 9.10 -9.07 -16.73
N PRO A 291 8.07 -8.70 -17.51
CA PRO A 291 6.80 -8.29 -16.94
C PRO A 291 6.08 -9.52 -16.36
N ALA A 292 5.44 -9.36 -15.19
CA ALA A 292 4.90 -10.48 -14.42
C ALA A 292 3.69 -11.16 -15.11
N ASP A 293 2.94 -10.43 -15.93
CA ASP A 293 1.80 -10.93 -16.70
C ASP A 293 2.21 -11.96 -17.77
N ALA A 294 3.39 -11.79 -18.38
CA ALA A 294 3.98 -12.74 -19.31
C ALA A 294 4.41 -14.07 -18.65
N LEU A 295 4.39 -14.14 -17.31
CA LEU A 295 4.81 -15.31 -16.52
C LEU A 295 3.64 -15.98 -15.79
N SER A 296 2.40 -15.72 -16.23
CA SER A 296 1.18 -16.25 -15.61
C SER A 296 1.10 -17.79 -15.57
N ALA A 297 1.78 -18.49 -16.49
CA ALA A 297 1.89 -19.96 -16.46
C ALA A 297 2.85 -20.50 -15.38
N GLY A 298 3.53 -19.61 -14.65
CA GLY A 298 4.58 -19.94 -13.71
C GLY A 298 5.92 -20.25 -14.38
N LEU A 299 6.93 -20.42 -13.53
CA LEU A 299 8.30 -20.74 -13.90
C LEU A 299 8.67 -22.13 -13.37
N ALA A 300 9.25 -22.95 -14.25
CA ALA A 300 9.95 -24.17 -13.87
C ALA A 300 11.45 -23.86 -13.79
N VAL A 301 12.06 -24.20 -12.66
CA VAL A 301 13.46 -23.91 -12.36
C VAL A 301 14.24 -25.21 -12.25
N THR A 302 15.32 -25.31 -13.02
CA THR A 302 16.35 -26.35 -12.89
C THR A 302 17.61 -25.71 -12.33
N VAL A 303 18.16 -26.27 -11.26
CA VAL A 303 19.44 -25.83 -10.68
C VAL A 303 20.52 -26.82 -11.09
N GLY A 304 21.53 -26.33 -11.80
CA GLY A 304 22.65 -27.12 -12.27
C GLY A 304 23.51 -27.64 -11.12
N GLY A 305 23.83 -28.93 -11.14
CA GLY A 305 24.82 -29.53 -10.26
C GLY A 305 26.25 -29.06 -10.57
N GLY A 306 27.11 -29.08 -9.56
CA GLY A 306 28.55 -28.86 -9.76
C GLY A 306 29.22 -30.06 -10.42
N GLY A 307 30.27 -29.81 -11.19
CA GLY A 307 31.05 -30.86 -11.85
C GLY A 307 31.90 -31.65 -10.86
N ALA A 308 31.94 -32.98 -11.01
CA ALA A 308 32.83 -33.83 -10.24
C ALA A 308 34.30 -33.56 -10.59
N GLY A 309 35.20 -33.69 -9.60
CA GLY A 309 36.64 -33.63 -9.85
C GLY A 309 37.17 -34.89 -10.53
N GLY A 310 38.25 -34.75 -11.30
CA GLY A 310 38.96 -35.91 -11.87
C GLY A 310 39.49 -36.83 -10.76
N SER A 311 39.29 -38.13 -10.91
CA SER A 311 39.58 -39.12 -9.85
C SER A 311 40.79 -40.03 -10.12
N SER A 312 41.24 -40.11 -11.37
CA SER A 312 42.36 -40.96 -11.79
C SER A 312 43.43 -40.15 -12.52
N SER A 313 44.61 -40.76 -12.74
CA SER A 313 45.78 -40.04 -13.26
C SER A 313 45.48 -39.41 -14.62
N GLY A 314 45.60 -38.08 -14.71
CA GLY A 314 45.28 -37.33 -15.91
C GLY A 314 43.79 -37.27 -16.28
N ALA A 315 42.88 -37.66 -15.39
CA ALA A 315 41.44 -37.49 -15.61
C ALA A 315 41.04 -36.00 -15.57
N ALA A 316 40.27 -35.57 -16.56
CA ALA A 316 39.64 -34.25 -16.52
C ALA A 316 38.53 -34.20 -15.46
N GLY A 317 38.26 -33.00 -14.95
CA GLY A 317 37.04 -32.74 -14.19
C GLY A 317 35.82 -32.77 -15.10
N SER A 318 34.67 -33.12 -14.55
CA SER A 318 33.39 -32.99 -15.25
C SER A 318 32.99 -31.51 -15.36
N PRO A 319 32.29 -31.11 -16.44
CA PRO A 319 31.65 -29.80 -16.49
C PRO A 319 30.58 -29.69 -15.40
N GLY A 320 30.29 -28.46 -14.99
CA GLY A 320 29.07 -28.16 -14.25
C GLY A 320 27.85 -28.25 -15.16
N GLU A 321 26.69 -28.51 -14.57
CA GLU A 321 25.42 -28.53 -15.29
C GLU A 321 24.83 -27.12 -15.40
N ALA A 322 24.00 -26.90 -16.41
CA ALA A 322 23.32 -25.62 -16.61
C ALA A 322 22.14 -25.46 -15.63
N SER A 323 21.93 -24.24 -15.15
CA SER A 323 20.68 -23.84 -14.51
C SER A 323 19.76 -23.22 -15.55
N LEU A 324 18.45 -23.52 -15.46
CA LEU A 324 17.46 -23.13 -16.44
C LEU A 324 16.24 -22.51 -15.77
N ILE A 325 15.72 -21.45 -16.37
CA ILE A 325 14.41 -20.88 -16.04
C ILE A 325 13.53 -21.06 -17.27
N LYS A 326 12.41 -21.77 -17.12
CA LYS A 326 11.49 -22.10 -18.22
C LYS A 326 10.08 -21.64 -17.92
N THR A 327 9.33 -21.30 -18.97
CA THR A 327 7.87 -21.19 -18.93
C THR A 327 7.28 -22.12 -19.98
N GLY A 328 6.45 -23.07 -19.55
CA GLY A 328 6.05 -24.20 -20.40
C GLY A 328 7.26 -24.93 -21.00
N ALA A 329 7.30 -25.05 -22.33
CA ALA A 329 8.42 -25.66 -23.07
C ALA A 329 9.58 -24.70 -23.38
N SER A 330 9.38 -23.39 -23.20
CA SER A 330 10.34 -22.35 -23.59
C SER A 330 11.36 -22.10 -22.50
N THR A 331 12.65 -22.09 -22.85
CA THR A 331 13.72 -21.67 -21.93
C THR A 331 13.89 -20.16 -22.03
N LEU A 332 13.63 -19.46 -20.93
CA LEU A 332 13.71 -18.00 -20.84
C LEU A 332 15.12 -17.53 -20.48
N LEU A 333 15.81 -18.27 -19.62
CA LEU A 333 17.16 -17.93 -19.16
C LEU A 333 17.97 -19.20 -18.88
N THR A 334 19.25 -19.16 -19.23
CA THR A 334 20.21 -20.26 -19.00
C THR A 334 21.48 -19.70 -18.37
N GLY A 335 21.82 -20.19 -17.18
CA GLY A 335 23.16 -20.06 -16.63
C GLY A 335 23.94 -21.31 -17.01
N GLU A 336 24.84 -21.22 -18.00
CA GLU A 336 25.61 -22.38 -18.44
C GLU A 336 26.57 -22.86 -17.36
N GLY A 337 26.86 -24.17 -17.32
CA GLY A 337 27.86 -24.69 -16.40
C GLY A 337 29.30 -24.34 -16.82
N GLY A 338 30.18 -24.19 -15.84
CA GLY A 338 31.62 -24.05 -16.08
C GLY A 338 32.22 -25.34 -16.63
N ARG A 339 33.23 -25.23 -17.50
CA ARG A 339 33.92 -26.42 -18.02
C ARG A 339 34.84 -27.00 -16.95
N GLY A 340 34.98 -28.32 -16.95
CA GLY A 340 35.94 -28.99 -16.07
C GLY A 340 37.38 -28.67 -16.47
N GLY A 341 38.29 -28.67 -15.50
CA GLY A 341 39.72 -28.54 -15.75
C GLY A 341 40.27 -29.79 -16.45
N ALA A 342 41.21 -29.60 -17.37
CA ALA A 342 41.89 -30.73 -18.00
C ALA A 342 42.73 -31.48 -16.96
N GLY A 343 42.80 -32.80 -17.09
CA GLY A 343 43.71 -33.60 -16.28
C GLY A 343 45.18 -33.30 -16.61
N GLY A 344 46.05 -33.52 -15.63
CA GLY A 344 47.48 -33.38 -15.82
C GLY A 344 48.00 -34.35 -16.87
N SER A 345 48.88 -33.85 -17.73
CA SER A 345 49.62 -34.64 -18.72
C SER A 345 51.11 -34.32 -18.66
N ALA A 346 51.91 -34.93 -19.54
CA ALA A 346 53.31 -34.59 -19.69
C ALA A 346 53.52 -33.20 -20.34
N ALA A 347 52.47 -32.63 -20.96
CA ALA A 347 52.55 -31.39 -21.73
C ALA A 347 51.78 -30.22 -21.11
N SER A 348 50.66 -30.47 -20.43
CA SER A 348 49.81 -29.43 -19.85
C SER A 348 48.80 -29.95 -18.81
N GLY A 349 48.16 -29.01 -18.11
CA GLY A 349 46.94 -29.20 -17.34
C GLY A 349 46.12 -27.92 -17.42
N ALA A 350 45.40 -27.72 -18.54
CA ALA A 350 44.69 -26.47 -18.84
C ALA A 350 43.50 -26.23 -17.91
N GLY A 351 43.28 -24.98 -17.51
CA GLY A 351 42.11 -24.58 -16.74
C GLY A 351 40.82 -24.66 -17.55
N GLY A 352 39.73 -25.02 -16.90
CA GLY A 352 38.40 -25.05 -17.50
C GLY A 352 37.91 -23.64 -17.83
N ALA A 353 37.32 -23.47 -19.01
CA ALA A 353 36.66 -22.21 -19.38
C ALA A 353 35.47 -21.92 -18.44
N GLY A 354 35.24 -20.65 -18.12
CA GLY A 354 34.03 -20.23 -17.41
C GLY A 354 32.78 -20.49 -18.25
N GLY A 355 31.64 -20.72 -17.58
CA GLY A 355 30.35 -20.93 -18.24
C GLY A 355 29.94 -19.70 -19.05
N GLY A 356 29.17 -19.94 -20.12
CA GLY A 356 28.59 -18.90 -20.95
C GLY A 356 27.76 -17.90 -20.15
N GLY A 357 27.89 -16.63 -20.52
CA GLY A 357 27.22 -15.50 -19.90
C GLY A 357 27.57 -14.21 -20.64
N LEU A 358 26.94 -13.10 -20.27
CA LEU A 358 27.26 -11.78 -20.83
C LEU A 358 27.72 -10.82 -19.72
N PRO A 359 29.05 -10.69 -19.47
CA PRO A 359 30.17 -11.46 -20.06
C PRO A 359 30.30 -12.90 -19.51
N SER A 360 31.16 -13.69 -20.16
CA SER A 360 31.50 -15.06 -19.77
C SER A 360 32.09 -15.13 -18.37
N SER A 361 31.87 -16.24 -17.66
CA SER A 361 32.33 -16.40 -16.28
C SER A 361 33.84 -16.63 -16.15
N ASN A 362 34.33 -16.68 -14.92
CA ASN A 362 35.75 -16.81 -14.62
C ASN A 362 36.29 -18.21 -14.94
N ALA A 363 37.41 -18.27 -15.67
CA ALA A 363 38.09 -19.53 -15.99
C ALA A 363 38.91 -20.06 -14.80
N GLY A 364 39.16 -21.38 -14.78
CA GLY A 364 40.09 -22.01 -13.86
C GLY A 364 41.56 -21.78 -14.25
N GLY A 365 42.46 -22.00 -13.30
CA GLY A 365 43.90 -21.86 -13.52
C GLY A 365 44.50 -23.04 -14.31
N ALA A 366 45.55 -22.76 -15.08
CA ALA A 366 46.37 -23.80 -15.73
C ALA A 366 47.56 -24.23 -14.85
N SER A 367 47.89 -25.52 -14.88
CA SER A 367 49.00 -26.10 -14.12
C SER A 367 50.36 -25.80 -14.76
N SER A 368 51.40 -25.73 -13.93
CA SER A 368 52.78 -25.51 -14.34
C SER A 368 53.73 -26.50 -13.65
N ILE A 369 54.82 -26.86 -14.34
CA ILE A 369 55.92 -27.67 -13.81
C ILE A 369 57.14 -26.82 -13.41
N SER A 370 57.16 -25.53 -13.76
CA SER A 370 58.27 -24.61 -13.52
C SER A 370 57.92 -23.45 -12.57
N ALA A 371 56.64 -23.37 -12.17
CA ALA A 371 56.13 -22.39 -11.22
C ALA A 371 54.92 -22.99 -10.48
N ALA A 372 54.42 -22.28 -9.47
CA ALA A 372 53.14 -22.61 -8.86
C ALA A 372 52.02 -22.65 -9.93
N GLY A 373 51.01 -23.49 -9.70
CA GLY A 373 49.81 -23.51 -10.52
C GLY A 373 49.18 -22.12 -10.61
N ALA A 374 48.63 -21.76 -11.77
CA ALA A 374 47.98 -20.47 -11.92
C ALA A 374 46.74 -20.38 -11.01
N ALA A 375 46.47 -19.18 -10.52
CA ALA A 375 45.24 -18.92 -9.78
C ALA A 375 44.02 -19.02 -10.69
N GLY A 376 42.88 -19.39 -10.11
CA GLY A 376 41.59 -19.23 -10.78
C GLY A 376 41.27 -17.75 -11.01
N GLN A 377 40.59 -17.44 -12.10
CA GLN A 377 40.24 -16.05 -12.40
C GLN A 377 39.14 -15.51 -11.49
N ALA A 378 39.11 -14.18 -11.34
CA ALA A 378 38.09 -13.44 -10.61
C ALA A 378 37.65 -12.14 -11.31
N LEU A 379 38.32 -11.74 -12.39
CA LEU A 379 38.16 -10.42 -13.02
C LEU A 379 37.37 -10.45 -14.33
N SER A 380 37.22 -11.62 -14.96
CA SER A 380 36.46 -11.75 -16.22
C SER A 380 34.95 -11.59 -15.98
N ARG A 381 34.49 -12.03 -14.80
CA ARG A 381 33.16 -11.75 -14.25
C ARG A 381 33.29 -11.37 -12.77
N PRO A 382 33.58 -10.10 -12.44
CA PRO A 382 33.87 -9.66 -11.06
C PRO A 382 32.68 -9.74 -10.09
N ASP A 383 31.46 -9.79 -10.60
CA ASP A 383 30.20 -10.03 -9.91
C ASP A 383 29.81 -11.52 -9.90
N GLY A 384 30.63 -12.39 -10.51
CA GLY A 384 30.38 -13.81 -10.65
C GLY A 384 31.17 -14.67 -9.65
N PRO A 385 31.05 -16.01 -9.76
CA PRO A 385 31.82 -16.93 -8.94
C PRO A 385 33.27 -17.02 -9.39
N GLY A 386 34.15 -17.41 -8.48
CA GLY A 386 35.58 -17.61 -8.75
C GLY A 386 35.88 -18.92 -9.47
N GLY A 387 36.88 -18.88 -10.37
CA GLY A 387 37.43 -20.09 -10.98
C GLY A 387 38.30 -20.89 -9.99
N GLY A 388 38.47 -22.19 -10.22
CA GLY A 388 39.34 -23.03 -9.39
C GLY A 388 40.83 -22.78 -9.66
N GLY A 389 41.68 -22.91 -8.65
CA GLY A 389 43.14 -22.85 -8.79
C GLY A 389 43.71 -24.13 -9.40
N ALA A 390 44.83 -24.04 -10.13
CA ALA A 390 45.44 -25.21 -10.75
C ALA A 390 46.25 -26.06 -9.75
N GLY A 391 46.29 -27.37 -9.96
CA GLY A 391 47.19 -28.25 -9.21
C GLY A 391 48.66 -28.00 -9.55
N GLY A 392 49.55 -28.23 -8.58
CA GLY A 392 50.99 -28.13 -8.77
C GLY A 392 51.55 -29.26 -9.64
N GLY A 393 52.53 -28.95 -10.50
CA GLY A 393 53.25 -29.94 -11.30
C GLY A 393 54.58 -30.41 -10.68
N LEU A 394 55.17 -31.45 -11.27
CA LEU A 394 56.52 -31.93 -11.02
C LEU A 394 57.36 -31.74 -12.29
N SER A 395 58.50 -31.07 -12.16
CA SER A 395 59.46 -30.94 -13.25
C SER A 395 60.15 -32.28 -13.56
N ALA A 396 60.84 -32.36 -14.70
CA ALA A 396 61.70 -33.51 -15.01
C ALA A 396 62.84 -33.69 -13.99
N ALA A 397 63.22 -32.64 -13.25
CA ALA A 397 64.15 -32.73 -12.12
C ALA A 397 63.47 -33.19 -10.81
N ASN A 398 62.20 -33.62 -10.87
CA ASN A 398 61.38 -34.01 -9.74
C ASN A 398 61.17 -32.90 -8.69
N GLN A 399 61.22 -31.63 -9.11
CA GLN A 399 60.91 -30.50 -8.24
C GLN A 399 59.40 -30.28 -8.17
N ALA A 400 58.85 -30.30 -6.96
CA ALA A 400 57.42 -30.11 -6.71
C ALA A 400 57.03 -28.64 -6.70
N GLN A 401 55.98 -28.31 -7.43
CA GLN A 401 55.37 -26.98 -7.45
C GLN A 401 54.14 -26.92 -6.53
N ALA A 402 53.86 -25.74 -5.99
CA ALA A 402 52.63 -25.46 -5.24
C ALA A 402 51.41 -25.42 -6.17
N GLY A 403 50.23 -25.70 -5.63
CA GLY A 403 48.96 -25.41 -6.29
C GLY A 403 48.62 -23.92 -6.27
N GLY A 404 47.81 -23.48 -7.22
CA GLY A 404 47.32 -22.11 -7.33
C GLY A 404 46.14 -21.83 -6.42
N SER A 405 45.95 -20.56 -6.05
CA SER A 405 44.76 -20.12 -5.30
C SER A 405 43.50 -20.18 -6.15
N GLY A 406 42.34 -20.37 -5.52
CA GLY A 406 41.05 -20.15 -6.17
C GLY A 406 40.83 -18.65 -6.42
N GLY A 407 40.02 -18.33 -7.42
CA GLY A 407 39.56 -16.96 -7.66
C GLY A 407 38.54 -16.52 -6.61
N ASP A 408 38.52 -15.22 -6.29
CA ASP A 408 37.46 -14.63 -5.46
C ASP A 408 36.11 -14.64 -6.21
N GLY A 409 35.04 -14.97 -5.51
CA GLY A 409 33.67 -14.75 -5.95
C GLY A 409 33.19 -13.36 -5.57
N ALA A 410 32.43 -12.70 -6.43
CA ALA A 410 31.94 -11.33 -6.23
C ALA A 410 33.05 -10.36 -5.78
N LEU A 411 34.20 -10.39 -6.47
CA LEU A 411 35.39 -9.62 -6.16
C LEU A 411 35.11 -8.13 -5.88
N LEU A 412 34.20 -7.52 -6.65
CA LEU A 412 33.78 -6.12 -6.53
C LEU A 412 32.46 -5.91 -5.77
N GLY A 413 31.94 -6.96 -5.12
CA GLY A 413 30.70 -6.95 -4.35
C GLY A 413 30.87 -7.58 -2.96
N VAL A 414 29.90 -8.41 -2.56
CA VAL A 414 29.95 -9.20 -1.32
C VAL A 414 30.96 -10.35 -1.50
N ARG A 415 32.24 -10.03 -1.38
CA ARG A 415 33.34 -10.92 -1.72
C ARG A 415 33.29 -12.23 -0.92
N ALA A 416 33.30 -13.34 -1.65
CA ALA A 416 33.63 -14.66 -1.14
C ALA A 416 35.07 -15.00 -1.52
N ALA A 417 35.96 -15.13 -0.53
CA ALA A 417 37.37 -15.36 -0.80
C ALA A 417 37.62 -16.71 -1.49
N GLY A 418 38.44 -16.69 -2.54
CA GLY A 418 39.03 -17.91 -3.09
C GLY A 418 39.98 -18.55 -2.09
N ALA A 419 40.07 -19.87 -2.10
CA ALA A 419 40.99 -20.58 -1.22
C ALA A 419 42.45 -20.32 -1.59
N VAL A 420 43.32 -20.22 -0.58
CA VAL A 420 44.76 -20.01 -0.80
C VAL A 420 45.42 -21.30 -1.30
N GLY A 421 46.22 -21.20 -2.36
CA GLY A 421 47.03 -22.29 -2.91
C GLY A 421 48.27 -22.59 -2.07
N GLY A 422 48.88 -23.76 -2.27
CA GLY A 422 50.05 -24.15 -1.49
C GLY A 422 50.62 -25.52 -1.85
N ALA A 423 51.57 -25.99 -1.05
CA ALA A 423 52.25 -27.28 -1.25
C ALA A 423 51.47 -28.50 -0.71
N SER A 424 50.30 -28.29 -0.11
CA SER A 424 49.47 -29.30 0.55
C SER A 424 48.16 -29.58 -0.21
N THR A 425 47.26 -30.36 0.39
CA THR A 425 45.86 -30.47 -0.05
C THR A 425 45.22 -29.09 -0.16
N GLY A 426 44.50 -28.89 -1.27
CA GLY A 426 43.77 -27.66 -1.54
C GLY A 426 42.63 -27.46 -0.55
N ALA A 427 42.39 -26.21 -0.20
CA ALA A 427 41.28 -25.81 0.66
C ALA A 427 40.04 -25.46 -0.18
N ALA A 428 38.87 -25.65 0.42
CA ALA A 428 37.62 -25.23 -0.21
C ALA A 428 37.51 -23.70 -0.24
N GLY A 429 36.98 -23.15 -1.32
CA GLY A 429 36.65 -21.72 -1.40
C GLY A 429 35.56 -21.34 -0.40
N GLN A 430 35.46 -20.04 -0.09
CA GLN A 430 34.41 -19.55 0.81
C GLN A 430 33.06 -19.43 0.10
N ALA A 431 31.98 -19.63 0.87
CA ALA A 431 30.64 -19.24 0.46
C ALA A 431 30.45 -17.72 0.53
N ALA A 432 29.41 -17.23 -0.14
CA ALA A 432 28.99 -15.84 0.00
C ALA A 432 28.72 -15.50 1.48
N PRO A 433 29.42 -14.51 2.07
CA PRO A 433 29.29 -14.21 3.50
C PRO A 433 27.95 -13.55 3.86
N GLN A 434 27.27 -12.96 2.87
CA GLN A 434 25.92 -12.42 3.00
C GLN A 434 25.04 -12.98 1.87
N PRO A 435 24.57 -14.25 2.00
CA PRO A 435 23.85 -14.95 0.94
C PRO A 435 22.47 -14.35 0.63
N SER A 436 21.97 -13.44 1.48
CA SER A 436 20.77 -12.65 1.21
C SER A 436 21.03 -11.44 0.30
N LEU A 437 22.30 -11.02 0.16
CA LEU A 437 22.71 -9.88 -0.67
C LEU A 437 23.36 -10.32 -1.97
N HIS A 438 24.10 -11.43 -1.97
CA HIS A 438 24.77 -11.95 -3.15
C HIS A 438 25.04 -13.46 -3.04
N TRP A 439 25.14 -14.16 -4.17
CA TRP A 439 25.16 -15.64 -4.21
C TRP A 439 26.51 -16.27 -4.59
N ALA A 440 27.46 -15.50 -5.11
CA ALA A 440 28.69 -16.05 -5.72
C ALA A 440 29.69 -16.57 -4.69
N GLY A 441 30.27 -17.75 -4.98
CA GLY A 441 31.30 -18.39 -4.18
C GLY A 441 32.72 -18.18 -4.68
N GLY A 442 33.68 -18.31 -3.76
CA GLY A 442 35.10 -18.39 -4.08
C GLY A 442 35.49 -19.75 -4.64
N GLY A 443 36.46 -19.79 -5.55
CA GLY A 443 37.01 -21.01 -6.12
C GLY A 443 37.82 -21.83 -5.11
N GLY A 444 37.87 -23.15 -5.32
CA GLY A 444 38.74 -24.05 -4.56
C GLY A 444 40.21 -23.91 -4.98
N SER A 445 41.15 -24.11 -4.05
CA SER A 445 42.58 -24.04 -4.36
C SER A 445 43.10 -25.35 -4.94
N GLY A 446 44.14 -25.26 -5.76
CA GLY A 446 44.80 -26.45 -6.29
C GLY A 446 45.62 -27.17 -5.23
N GLY A 447 45.71 -28.49 -5.34
CA GLY A 447 46.59 -29.31 -4.51
C GLY A 447 48.05 -29.20 -4.96
N GLY A 448 48.97 -29.13 -4.01
CA GLY A 448 50.41 -29.13 -4.29
C GLY A 448 50.91 -30.47 -4.85
N ALA A 449 51.96 -30.42 -5.65
CA ALA A 449 52.59 -31.64 -6.16
C ALA A 449 53.38 -32.38 -5.06
N ASN A 450 53.60 -33.68 -5.23
CA ASN A 450 54.37 -34.49 -4.29
C ASN A 450 55.42 -35.35 -5.01
N ALA A 451 56.70 -35.04 -4.78
CA ALA A 451 57.84 -35.69 -5.43
C ALA A 451 58.13 -37.12 -4.94
N SER A 452 57.58 -37.52 -3.79
CA SER A 452 57.88 -38.79 -3.12
C SER A 452 56.65 -39.64 -2.80
N GLY A 453 55.45 -39.21 -3.20
CA GLY A 453 54.20 -39.91 -2.85
C GLY A 453 53.02 -39.50 -3.71
N ALA A 454 51.82 -39.60 -3.15
CA ALA A 454 50.59 -39.19 -3.81
C ALA A 454 50.53 -37.67 -3.96
N GLY A 455 50.11 -37.19 -5.12
CA GLY A 455 49.77 -35.78 -5.30
C GLY A 455 48.63 -35.37 -4.37
N HIS A 456 48.60 -34.10 -3.94
CA HIS A 456 47.56 -33.64 -3.04
C HIS A 456 46.26 -33.31 -3.79
N ALA A 457 45.11 -33.61 -3.19
CA ALA A 457 43.82 -33.29 -3.80
C ALA A 457 43.57 -31.77 -3.88
N GLY A 458 42.84 -31.34 -4.91
CA GLY A 458 42.33 -29.97 -5.01
C GLY A 458 41.12 -29.73 -4.11
N GLY A 459 40.91 -28.47 -3.73
CA GLY A 459 39.79 -28.05 -2.89
C GLY A 459 38.49 -27.86 -3.67
N ALA A 460 37.35 -28.01 -3.00
CA ALA A 460 36.03 -27.78 -3.61
C ALA A 460 35.71 -26.29 -3.81
N GLY A 461 34.81 -25.98 -4.74
CA GLY A 461 34.25 -24.63 -4.88
C GLY A 461 33.33 -24.26 -3.70
N GLY A 462 33.31 -22.98 -3.32
CA GLY A 462 32.69 -22.50 -2.08
C GLY A 462 31.18 -22.26 -2.07
N LEU A 463 30.39 -22.66 -3.08
CA LEU A 463 28.98 -22.26 -3.31
C LEU A 463 28.77 -20.76 -3.63
N HIS A 464 27.93 -20.37 -4.59
CA HIS A 464 27.33 -21.12 -5.70
C HIS A 464 28.14 -20.91 -6.98
N GLY A 465 28.17 -21.89 -7.88
CA GLY A 465 28.81 -21.81 -9.20
C GLY A 465 30.35 -21.73 -9.19
N ALA A 466 31.00 -21.78 -8.03
CA ALA A 466 32.45 -21.74 -7.93
C ALA A 466 33.14 -22.97 -8.53
N GLY A 467 34.28 -22.77 -9.19
CA GLY A 467 35.09 -23.84 -9.77
C GLY A 467 35.88 -24.64 -8.73
N GLY A 468 36.05 -25.94 -8.96
CA GLY A 468 36.89 -26.82 -8.13
C GLY A 468 38.38 -26.71 -8.47
N GLY A 469 39.26 -26.83 -7.47
CA GLY A 469 40.71 -26.77 -7.65
C GLY A 469 41.27 -28.02 -8.32
N GLY A 470 42.34 -27.89 -9.10
CA GLY A 470 43.04 -29.00 -9.73
C GLY A 470 43.87 -29.82 -8.74
N GLY A 471 43.98 -31.13 -8.96
CA GLY A 471 44.81 -32.02 -8.15
C GLY A 471 46.31 -31.93 -8.50
N GLY A 472 47.17 -32.08 -7.50
CA GLY A 472 48.62 -32.04 -7.68
C GLY A 472 49.19 -33.28 -8.39
N ALA A 473 50.30 -33.12 -9.09
CA ALA A 473 51.05 -34.24 -9.64
C ALA A 473 51.69 -35.10 -8.54
N GLY A 474 51.89 -36.40 -8.80
CA GLY A 474 52.43 -37.34 -7.82
C GLY A 474 53.39 -38.38 -8.40
N LEU A 475 54.11 -39.07 -7.52
CA LEU A 475 54.94 -40.21 -7.86
C LEU A 475 54.13 -41.51 -7.89
N THR A 476 53.34 -41.77 -6.85
CA THR A 476 52.62 -43.04 -6.67
C THR A 476 51.17 -42.99 -7.17
N SER A 477 50.49 -41.87 -6.98
CA SER A 477 49.12 -41.63 -7.42
C SER A 477 48.87 -40.13 -7.62
N PRO A 478 47.87 -39.73 -8.41
CA PRO A 478 47.57 -38.33 -8.63
C PRO A 478 46.85 -37.74 -7.41
N GLY A 479 46.93 -36.42 -7.27
CA GLY A 479 45.90 -35.69 -6.53
C GLY A 479 44.60 -35.69 -7.31
N ALA A 480 43.49 -36.00 -6.66
CA ALA A 480 42.17 -35.84 -7.25
C ALA A 480 41.83 -34.35 -7.43
N GLY A 481 41.03 -34.01 -8.44
CA GLY A 481 40.46 -32.68 -8.56
C GLY A 481 39.37 -32.43 -7.52
N GLY A 482 39.19 -31.17 -7.14
CA GLY A 482 38.07 -30.74 -6.32
C GLY A 482 36.77 -30.64 -7.11
N ALA A 483 35.64 -30.88 -6.46
CA ALA A 483 34.33 -30.69 -7.08
C ALA A 483 34.00 -29.20 -7.27
N GLY A 484 33.34 -28.87 -8.37
CA GLY A 484 32.70 -27.58 -8.56
C GLY A 484 31.44 -27.46 -7.70
N ALA A 485 31.02 -26.22 -7.43
CA ALA A 485 29.82 -25.96 -6.63
C ALA A 485 28.54 -25.93 -7.50
N PRO A 486 27.38 -26.36 -6.97
CA PRO A 486 26.09 -26.21 -7.67
C PRO A 486 25.76 -24.75 -7.95
N GLY A 487 24.92 -24.55 -8.97
CA GLY A 487 24.32 -23.27 -9.33
C GLY A 487 23.27 -22.80 -8.32
N VAL A 488 22.58 -21.71 -8.67
CA VAL A 488 21.44 -21.17 -7.92
C VAL A 488 20.59 -20.28 -8.82
N VAL A 489 19.30 -20.14 -8.51
CA VAL A 489 18.40 -19.20 -9.18
C VAL A 489 17.77 -18.26 -8.17
N TRP A 490 17.80 -16.95 -8.45
CA TRP A 490 17.10 -15.93 -7.68
C TRP A 490 15.96 -15.38 -8.53
N LEU A 491 14.76 -15.31 -7.96
CA LEU A 491 13.59 -14.71 -8.57
C LEU A 491 13.08 -13.62 -7.65
N THR A 492 13.12 -12.38 -8.13
CA THR A 492 12.71 -11.21 -7.36
C THR A 492 11.45 -10.61 -7.97
N ALA A 493 10.34 -10.71 -7.25
CA ALA A 493 9.10 -10.02 -7.58
C ALA A 493 9.20 -8.55 -7.18
N ILE A 494 8.79 -7.65 -8.09
CA ILE A 494 8.84 -6.20 -7.92
C ILE A 494 7.45 -5.66 -8.29
N GLY A 495 6.82 -4.87 -7.42
CA GLY A 495 5.48 -4.31 -7.66
C GLY A 495 5.24 -2.97 -7.01
#